data_AF-A0A851CYY8-F1
#
_entry.id   AF-A0A851CYY8-F1
#
_cell.length_a   1.000
_cell.length_b   1.000
_cell.length_c   1.000
_cell.angle_alpha   90.00
_cell.angle_beta   90.00
_cell.angle_gamma   90.00
#
_symmetry.space_group_name_H-M   'P 1'
#
loop_
_entity.id
_entity.type
_entity.pdbx_description
1 polymer ?
#
loop_
_entity_poly.entity_id
_entity_poly.type
_entity_poly.pdbx_seq_one_letter_code
_entity_poly.pdbx_strand_id
1 'polypeptide(L)'
;MSTNSLSWDQAVLQPPVCDAWKEIMEEAAYQLASCIVLLGYMGGSGIFGSLYIFGLLAPGYFCYALWGWLSACGLDIFIWNILLVLVCLLQLAHLAYRLRRNTIPEEFDLLYKTMYLPLRVPLEVYKEIVKCCEEHVQSLVRDQNYAVEGKTPIDRLSLLLSGRIRVCQDGQFLHYVFPYQFLDSPEWESLRPSEEGTFQVTLTAETDCSFITWPRKKLYLLLRKDRYIARLFSSHLGYDISEKLYSLNEKLFAKFGLRFDIRLPSLYHVLGPASSEGESEDCEELLPASGQGSVSEPPPQPPPPPPPAPRPRVSRPDSELLGEDSTSLVLEDFAELPGSFMDYVSEGEYMK
;
A
#
# COMPACT_ATOMS: atom_id res chain seq x y z
N MET A 1 64.50 27.08 -21.54
CA MET A 1 64.47 27.23 -20.07
C MET A 1 63.09 26.79 -19.63
N SER A 2 63.05 25.67 -18.92
CA SER A 2 61.88 24.87 -18.60
C SER A 2 60.94 25.59 -17.63
N THR A 3 59.67 25.63 -18.01
CA THR A 3 58.54 26.01 -17.17
C THR A 3 58.33 24.93 -16.11
N ASN A 4 58.71 25.21 -14.86
CA ASN A 4 58.42 24.34 -13.72
C ASN A 4 56.93 24.42 -13.39
N SER A 5 56.14 23.55 -14.01
CA SER A 5 54.83 23.17 -13.48
C SER A 5 55.05 22.42 -12.17
N LEU A 6 54.84 23.08 -11.02
CA LEU A 6 54.75 22.40 -9.73
C LEU A 6 53.61 21.37 -9.83
N SER A 7 53.96 20.09 -9.77
CA SER A 7 53.01 18.99 -9.76
C SER A 7 52.28 18.96 -8.43
N TRP A 8 50.96 18.81 -8.48
CA TRP A 8 50.09 18.62 -7.32
C TRP A 8 50.58 17.51 -6.38
N ASP A 9 51.29 16.52 -6.92
CA ASP A 9 51.91 15.43 -6.17
C ASP A 9 52.91 15.92 -5.12
N GLN A 10 53.64 17.01 -5.39
CA GLN A 10 54.65 17.52 -4.46
C GLN A 10 54.05 18.33 -3.30
N ALA A 11 52.86 18.90 -3.49
CA ALA A 11 52.13 19.63 -2.45
C ALA A 11 51.40 18.70 -1.46
N VAL A 12 51.09 17.46 -1.86
CA VAL A 12 50.38 16.49 -1.02
C VAL A 12 51.35 15.59 -0.24
N LEU A 13 52.53 15.30 -0.80
CA LEU A 13 53.48 14.33 -0.23
C LEU A 13 54.61 14.93 0.63
N GLN A 14 54.82 16.25 0.60
CA GLN A 14 55.74 16.93 1.51
C GLN A 14 54.93 17.87 2.43
N PRO A 15 54.63 17.49 3.69
CA PRO A 15 54.01 18.42 4.61
C PRO A 15 54.95 19.62 4.79
N PRO A 16 54.44 20.87 4.69
CA PRO A 16 55.27 22.04 4.90
C PRO A 16 55.86 21.98 6.31
N VAL A 17 57.17 22.19 6.43
CA VAL A 17 57.84 22.28 7.73
C VAL A 17 57.34 23.56 8.40
N CYS A 18 56.62 23.41 9.51
CA CYS A 18 55.97 24.52 10.20
C CYS A 18 56.81 24.99 11.36
N ASP A 19 57.63 26.00 11.07
CA ASP A 19 58.58 26.57 12.03
C ASP A 19 57.93 27.57 13.00
N ALA A 20 56.75 28.13 12.69
CA ALA A 20 56.00 29.04 13.57
C ALA A 20 54.51 29.13 13.23
N TRP A 21 53.68 29.47 14.23
CA TRP A 21 52.29 29.88 14.01
C TRP A 21 52.25 31.18 13.22
N LYS A 22 51.50 31.20 12.11
CA LYS A 22 51.33 32.39 11.29
C LYS A 22 50.46 33.39 12.02
N GLU A 23 51.03 34.53 12.42
CA GLU A 23 50.39 35.47 13.35
C GLU A 23 49.22 36.27 12.74
N ILE A 24 49.01 36.27 11.42
CA ILE A 24 47.99 37.12 10.79
C ILE A 24 47.36 36.45 9.57
N MET A 25 46.06 36.14 9.71
CA MET A 25 44.95 36.14 8.74
C MET A 25 44.02 34.95 9.05
N GLU A 26 42.88 35.22 9.70
CA GLU A 26 41.74 34.31 9.70
C GLU A 26 41.25 34.20 8.24
N GLU A 27 41.80 33.24 7.51
CA GLU A 27 41.49 33.03 6.10
C GLU A 27 39.99 32.74 5.89
N ALA A 28 39.50 33.05 4.69
CA ALA A 28 38.09 32.92 4.32
C ALA A 28 37.50 31.53 4.63
N ALA A 29 38.32 30.47 4.58
CA ALA A 29 37.91 29.10 4.92
C ALA A 29 37.51 28.95 6.40
N TYR A 30 38.21 29.61 7.33
CA TYR A 30 37.88 29.59 8.75
C TYR A 30 36.59 30.34 9.05
N GLN A 31 36.41 31.51 8.44
CA GLN A 31 35.19 32.31 8.60
C GLN A 31 33.98 31.61 7.97
N LEU A 32 34.14 31.00 6.79
CA LEU A 32 33.11 30.19 6.15
C LEU A 32 32.73 28.97 7.00
N ALA A 33 33.72 28.25 7.53
CA ALA A 33 33.49 27.11 8.42
C ALA A 33 32.68 27.53 9.66
N SER A 34 33.06 28.65 10.28
CA SER A 34 32.39 29.21 11.46
C SER A 34 30.93 29.57 11.17
N CYS A 35 30.65 30.20 10.03
CA CYS A 35 29.27 30.49 9.60
C CYS A 35 28.45 29.21 9.38
N ILE A 36 29.02 28.21 8.71
CA ILE A 36 28.33 26.95 8.42
C ILE A 36 28.03 26.18 9.71
N VAL A 37 28.99 26.10 10.63
CA VAL A 37 28.82 25.44 11.93
C VAL A 37 27.77 26.17 12.78
N LEU A 38 27.78 27.50 12.79
CA LEU A 38 26.76 28.29 13.49
C LEU A 38 25.36 28.01 12.93
N LEU A 39 25.20 27.96 11.60
CA LEU A 39 23.94 27.56 10.96
C LEU A 39 23.55 26.12 11.31
N GLY A 40 24.52 25.20 11.38
CA GLY A 40 24.27 23.82 11.78
C GLY A 40 23.67 23.70 13.18
N TYR A 41 24.14 24.50 14.14
CA TYR A 41 23.60 24.52 15.51
C TYR A 41 22.23 25.21 15.64
N MET A 42 21.76 25.93 14.61
CA MET A 42 20.41 26.50 14.57
C MET A 42 19.32 25.50 14.16
N GLY A 43 19.66 24.22 13.98
CA GLY A 43 18.70 23.19 13.63
C GLY A 43 17.64 22.93 14.71
N GLY A 44 16.42 22.61 14.27
CA GLY A 44 15.29 22.30 15.15
C GLY A 44 15.33 20.88 15.73
N SER A 45 14.27 20.52 16.47
CA SER A 45 14.09 19.19 17.05
C SER A 45 13.47 18.19 16.04
N GLY A 46 13.71 16.89 16.26
CA GLY A 46 13.16 15.79 15.45
C GLY A 46 14.11 15.28 14.36
N ILE A 47 13.68 14.24 13.62
CA ILE A 47 14.53 13.52 12.64
C ILE A 47 14.98 14.46 11.51
N PHE A 48 14.08 15.30 10.98
CA PHE A 48 14.41 16.29 9.96
C PHE A 48 15.35 17.39 10.48
N GLY A 49 15.17 17.81 11.73
CA GLY A 49 16.08 18.75 12.40
C GLY A 49 17.48 18.16 12.58
N SER A 50 17.57 16.90 13.00
CA SER A 50 18.86 16.19 13.10
C SER A 50 19.56 16.00 11.75
N LEU A 51 18.82 15.73 10.66
CA LEU A 51 19.39 15.69 9.31
C LEU A 51 19.96 17.05 8.89
N TYR A 52 19.27 18.15 9.23
CA TYR A 52 19.76 19.50 8.99
C TYR A 52 21.06 19.80 9.78
N ILE A 53 21.08 19.47 11.08
CA ILE A 53 22.24 19.69 11.97
C ILE A 53 23.47 18.95 11.41
N PHE A 54 23.39 17.63 11.21
CA PHE A 54 24.53 16.85 10.73
C PHE A 54 24.88 17.15 9.26
N GLY A 55 23.89 17.53 8.46
CA GLY A 55 24.08 17.95 7.07
C GLY A 55 24.88 19.23 6.91
N LEU A 56 24.81 20.16 7.87
CA LEU A 56 25.59 21.40 7.88
C LEU A 56 26.89 21.27 8.70
N LEU A 57 26.89 20.52 9.80
CA LEU A 57 28.10 20.30 10.59
C LEU A 57 29.18 19.55 9.80
N ALA A 58 28.82 18.55 8.99
CA ALA A 58 29.79 17.80 8.18
C ALA A 58 30.61 18.70 7.22
N PRO A 59 30.01 19.56 6.37
CA PRO A 59 30.77 20.49 5.53
C PRO A 59 31.49 21.56 6.36
N GLY A 60 30.92 22.01 7.50
CA GLY A 60 31.59 22.96 8.39
C GLY A 60 32.91 22.44 8.98
N TYR A 61 32.90 21.23 9.54
CA TYR A 61 34.11 20.57 10.04
C TYR A 61 35.09 20.22 8.91
N PHE A 62 34.60 19.90 7.72
CA PHE A 62 35.46 19.68 6.56
C PHE A 62 36.22 20.96 6.17
N CYS A 63 35.55 22.12 6.20
CA CYS A 63 36.22 23.41 5.97
C CYS A 63 37.26 23.73 7.07
N TYR A 64 36.98 23.42 8.33
CA TYR A 64 37.99 23.55 9.41
C TYR A 64 39.17 22.59 9.25
N ALA A 65 38.94 21.35 8.81
CA ALA A 65 40.01 20.40 8.49
C ALA A 65 40.88 20.93 7.35
N LEU A 66 40.26 21.45 6.28
CA LEU A 66 40.97 22.00 5.13
C LEU A 66 41.83 23.20 5.52
N TRP A 67 41.31 24.10 6.37
CA TRP A 67 42.07 25.20 6.93
C TRP A 67 43.22 24.72 7.83
N GLY A 68 42.97 23.71 8.67
CA GLY A 68 43.98 23.07 9.52
C GLY A 68 45.15 22.49 8.72
N TRP A 69 44.86 21.90 7.55
CA TRP A 69 45.82 21.28 6.66
C TRP A 69 46.60 22.29 5.82
N LEU A 70 45.91 23.23 5.16
CA LEU A 70 46.52 24.14 4.19
C LEU A 70 47.18 25.36 4.83
N SER A 71 46.64 25.84 5.95
CA SER A 71 46.93 27.20 6.42
C SER A 71 47.50 27.23 7.83
N ALA A 72 46.86 26.52 8.78
CA ALA A 72 47.30 26.48 10.17
C ALA A 72 48.43 25.47 10.43
N CYS A 73 48.63 24.52 9.51
CA CYS A 73 49.61 23.44 9.64
C CYS A 73 49.55 22.69 10.98
N GLY A 74 48.33 22.58 11.51
CA GLY A 74 48.05 21.90 12.76
C GLY A 74 47.53 20.51 12.46
N LEU A 75 48.39 19.50 12.46
CA LEU A 75 47.99 18.11 12.24
C LEU A 75 46.94 17.66 13.27
N ASP A 76 47.04 18.15 14.51
CA ASP A 76 46.03 17.91 15.56
C ASP A 76 44.65 18.50 15.17
N ILE A 77 44.61 19.76 14.71
CA ILE A 77 43.38 20.43 14.25
C ILE A 77 42.76 19.66 13.08
N PHE A 78 43.59 19.23 12.13
CA PHE A 78 43.14 18.44 10.99
C PHE A 78 42.52 17.10 11.44
N ILE A 79 43.21 16.34 12.30
CA ILE A 79 42.74 15.03 12.77
C ILE A 79 41.41 15.15 13.51
N TRP A 80 41.29 16.08 14.46
CA TRP A 80 40.06 16.24 15.22
C TRP A 80 38.87 16.63 14.34
N ASN A 81 39.08 17.55 13.39
CA ASN A 81 38.00 17.96 12.49
C ASN A 81 37.59 16.85 11.52
N ILE A 82 38.53 16.07 10.97
CA ILE A 82 38.19 14.89 10.14
C ILE A 82 37.44 13.83 10.94
N LEU A 83 37.81 13.59 12.21
CA LEU A 83 37.06 12.67 13.07
C LEU A 83 35.62 13.16 13.27
N LEU A 84 35.41 14.46 13.48
CA LEU A 84 34.07 15.05 13.60
C LEU A 84 33.27 14.95 12.29
N VAL A 85 33.91 15.14 11.12
CA VAL A 85 33.28 14.87 9.81
C VAL A 85 32.81 13.42 9.74
N LEU A 86 33.66 12.45 10.09
CA LEU A 86 33.31 11.03 10.05
C LEU A 86 32.13 10.71 10.97
N VAL A 87 32.13 11.26 12.20
CA VAL A 87 31.00 11.11 13.13
C VAL A 87 29.72 11.70 12.55
N CYS A 88 29.77 12.90 11.95
CA CYS A 88 28.61 13.52 11.32
C CYS A 88 28.07 12.68 10.15
N LEU A 89 28.96 12.14 9.30
CA LEU A 89 28.59 11.27 8.19
C LEU A 89 27.96 9.95 8.68
N LEU A 90 28.51 9.33 9.73
CA LEU A 90 27.94 8.13 10.34
C LEU A 90 26.55 8.40 10.91
N GLN A 91 26.36 9.52 11.59
CA GLN A 91 25.04 9.93 12.09
C GLN A 91 24.06 10.19 10.94
N LEU A 92 24.49 10.91 9.90
CA LEU A 92 23.66 11.16 8.72
C LEU A 92 23.25 9.85 8.03
N ALA A 93 24.18 8.90 7.90
CA ALA A 93 23.92 7.58 7.35
C ALA A 93 22.94 6.78 8.22
N HIS A 94 23.10 6.80 9.54
CA HIS A 94 22.19 6.14 10.48
C HIS A 94 20.77 6.73 10.41
N LEU A 95 20.66 8.06 10.36
CA LEU A 95 19.38 8.75 10.24
C LEU A 95 18.73 8.50 8.88
N ALA A 96 19.50 8.53 7.80
CA ALA A 96 19.01 8.21 6.46
C ALA A 96 18.53 6.75 6.40
N TYR A 97 19.22 5.81 7.04
CA TYR A 97 18.78 4.43 7.16
C TYR A 97 17.46 4.32 7.95
N ARG A 98 17.35 4.99 9.10
CA ARG A 98 16.10 5.01 9.88
C ARG A 98 14.95 5.66 9.11
N LEU A 99 15.21 6.73 8.38
CA LEU A 99 14.21 7.41 7.57
C LEU A 99 13.73 6.49 6.45
N ARG A 100 14.64 5.90 5.67
CA ARG A 100 14.28 4.93 4.62
C ARG A 100 13.49 3.75 5.16
N ARG A 101 13.86 3.21 6.32
CA ARG A 101 13.13 2.11 6.97
C ARG A 101 11.72 2.49 7.43
N ASN A 102 11.48 3.76 7.72
CA ASN A 102 10.20 4.25 8.23
C ASN A 102 9.32 4.88 7.15
N THR A 103 9.86 5.15 5.96
CA THR A 103 9.10 5.66 4.83
C THR A 103 8.24 4.53 4.26
N ILE A 104 6.98 4.51 4.67
CA ILE A 104 5.95 3.69 4.06
C ILE A 104 5.78 4.17 2.60
N PRO A 105 5.78 3.29 1.58
CA PRO A 105 5.55 3.70 0.20
C PRO A 105 4.19 4.41 0.06
N GLU A 106 4.09 5.35 -0.89
CA GLU A 106 2.93 6.25 -1.04
C GLU A 106 1.60 5.51 -1.14
N GLU A 107 1.57 4.37 -1.85
CA GLU A 107 0.38 3.54 -1.99
C GLU A 107 -0.11 2.95 -0.66
N PHE A 108 0.81 2.57 0.23
CA PHE A 108 0.48 2.07 1.57
C PHE A 108 0.06 3.22 2.50
N ASP A 109 0.62 4.43 2.36
CA ASP A 109 0.15 5.59 3.10
C ASP A 109 -1.30 5.96 2.72
N LEU A 110 -1.63 5.91 1.42
CA LEU A 110 -2.99 6.13 0.94
C LEU A 110 -3.96 5.04 1.41
N LEU A 111 -3.54 3.77 1.37
CA LEU A 111 -4.29 2.65 1.92
C LEU A 111 -4.57 2.83 3.42
N TYR A 112 -3.57 3.23 4.19
CA TYR A 112 -3.72 3.50 5.63
C TYR A 112 -4.75 4.59 5.88
N LYS A 113 -4.64 5.72 5.18
CA LYS A 113 -5.58 6.85 5.32
C LYS A 113 -7.01 6.48 4.93
N THR A 114 -7.17 5.59 3.95
CA THR A 114 -8.49 5.24 3.39
C THR A 114 -9.20 4.17 4.23
N MET A 115 -8.52 3.09 4.59
CA MET A 115 -9.17 1.94 5.26
C MET A 115 -8.93 1.87 6.77
N TYR A 116 -7.70 2.18 7.22
CA TYR A 116 -7.26 1.88 8.59
C TYR A 116 -7.40 3.07 9.54
N LEU A 117 -7.16 4.29 9.03
CA LEU A 117 -7.27 5.53 9.80
C LEU A 117 -8.71 5.82 10.27
N PRO A 118 -9.78 5.61 9.46
CA PRO A 118 -11.16 5.79 9.94
C PRO A 118 -11.52 4.85 11.09
N LEU A 119 -10.92 3.65 11.12
CA LEU A 119 -11.07 2.66 12.18
C LEU A 119 -10.14 2.90 13.37
N ARG A 120 -9.35 3.98 13.34
CA ARG A 120 -8.37 4.36 14.37
C ARG A 120 -7.34 3.27 14.66
N VAL A 121 -6.95 2.53 13.63
CA VAL A 121 -5.92 1.48 13.75
C VAL A 121 -4.56 2.13 14.04
N PRO A 122 -3.83 1.73 15.07
CA PRO A 122 -2.50 2.26 15.34
C PRO A 122 -1.52 1.98 14.20
N LEU A 123 -0.68 2.96 13.87
CA LEU A 123 0.30 2.83 12.78
C LEU A 123 1.25 1.64 12.96
N GLU A 124 1.62 1.31 14.21
CA GLU A 124 2.50 0.16 14.49
C GLU A 124 1.84 -1.18 14.15
N VAL A 125 0.53 -1.31 14.37
CA VAL A 125 -0.23 -2.50 13.94
C VAL A 125 -0.30 -2.56 12.42
N TYR A 126 -0.56 -1.42 11.77
CA TYR A 126 -0.61 -1.34 10.31
C TYR A 126 0.73 -1.76 9.68
N LYS A 127 1.87 -1.35 10.25
CA LYS A 127 3.19 -1.79 9.79
C LYS A 127 3.37 -3.31 9.90
N GLU A 128 2.81 -3.97 10.91
CA GLU A 128 2.84 -5.44 10.97
C GLU A 128 2.05 -6.09 9.83
N ILE A 129 0.90 -5.51 9.47
CA ILE A 129 0.06 -5.98 8.36
C ILE A 129 0.78 -5.77 7.01
N VAL A 130 1.40 -4.61 6.80
CA VAL A 130 2.17 -4.28 5.58
C VAL A 130 3.42 -5.15 5.45
N LYS A 131 4.10 -5.43 6.56
CA LYS A 131 5.23 -6.35 6.57
C LYS A 131 4.82 -7.79 6.17
N CYS A 132 3.58 -8.19 6.48
CA CYS A 132 3.06 -9.50 6.11
C CYS A 132 2.79 -9.65 4.61
N CYS A 133 2.52 -8.55 3.88
CA CYS A 133 2.45 -8.54 2.41
C CYS A 133 3.80 -8.21 1.74
N GLU A 134 4.92 -8.37 2.46
CA GLU A 134 6.28 -8.17 1.96
C GLU A 134 6.56 -6.74 1.44
N GLU A 135 5.71 -5.76 1.80
CA GLU A 135 5.79 -4.37 1.35
C GLU A 135 5.82 -4.23 -0.19
N HIS A 136 5.27 -5.22 -0.90
CA HIS A 136 5.33 -5.31 -2.35
C HIS A 136 3.97 -5.07 -3.00
N VAL A 137 3.92 -4.11 -3.91
CA VAL A 137 2.78 -3.84 -4.79
C VAL A 137 2.99 -4.58 -6.09
N GLN A 138 1.99 -5.34 -6.51
CA GLN A 138 1.99 -6.04 -7.78
C GLN A 138 1.14 -5.27 -8.79
N SER A 139 1.59 -5.24 -10.04
CA SER A 139 0.84 -4.68 -11.17
C SER A 139 0.17 -5.79 -11.97
N LEU A 140 -1.01 -5.48 -12.51
CA LEU A 140 -1.76 -6.33 -13.40
C LEU A 140 -2.17 -5.49 -14.62
N VAL A 141 -1.72 -5.89 -15.80
CA VAL A 141 -1.97 -5.14 -17.04
C VAL A 141 -3.41 -5.37 -17.48
N ARG A 142 -4.02 -4.40 -18.17
CA ARG A 142 -5.32 -4.56 -18.81
C ARG A 142 -5.41 -5.88 -19.61
N ASP A 143 -6.57 -6.52 -19.51
CA ASP A 143 -6.93 -7.81 -20.12
C ASP A 143 -6.15 -9.02 -19.54
N GLN A 144 -5.32 -8.84 -18.51
CA GLN A 144 -4.64 -9.93 -17.82
C GLN A 144 -5.52 -10.53 -16.71
N ASN A 145 -5.48 -11.87 -16.59
CA ASN A 145 -6.20 -12.59 -15.54
C ASN A 145 -5.41 -12.61 -14.22
N TYR A 146 -6.03 -12.15 -13.14
CA TYR A 146 -5.55 -12.36 -11.77
C TYR A 146 -5.76 -13.82 -11.33
N ALA A 147 -6.94 -14.36 -11.66
CA ALA A 147 -7.32 -15.74 -11.38
C ALA A 147 -8.20 -16.27 -12.51
N VAL A 148 -8.10 -17.57 -12.77
CA VAL A 148 -8.90 -18.29 -13.75
C VAL A 148 -9.67 -19.39 -13.05
N GLU A 149 -10.96 -19.44 -13.36
CA GLU A 149 -11.90 -20.41 -12.81
C GLU A 149 -11.39 -21.86 -12.97
N GLY A 150 -11.47 -22.63 -11.89
CA GLY A 150 -11.05 -24.03 -11.82
C GLY A 150 -9.54 -24.28 -11.92
N LYS A 151 -8.73 -23.25 -12.23
CA LYS A 151 -7.28 -23.39 -12.48
C LYS A 151 -6.43 -22.74 -11.40
N THR A 152 -6.76 -21.53 -10.98
CA THR A 152 -5.96 -20.80 -9.99
C THR A 152 -6.24 -21.34 -8.58
N PRO A 153 -5.23 -21.72 -7.79
CA PRO A 153 -5.42 -22.17 -6.41
C PRO A 153 -5.68 -20.99 -5.47
N ILE A 154 -6.43 -21.24 -4.39
CA ILE A 154 -6.74 -20.27 -3.34
C ILE A 154 -5.63 -20.33 -2.27
N ASP A 155 -4.53 -19.60 -2.50
CA ASP A 155 -3.34 -19.61 -1.65
C ASP A 155 -2.97 -18.24 -1.06
N ARG A 156 -3.80 -17.23 -1.30
CA ARG A 156 -3.55 -15.84 -0.95
C ARG A 156 -4.85 -15.08 -0.66
N LEU A 157 -4.69 -13.91 -0.07
CA LEU A 157 -5.70 -12.86 0.02
C LEU A 157 -5.12 -11.60 -0.59
N SER A 158 -5.85 -10.92 -1.47
CA SER A 158 -5.38 -9.74 -2.19
C SER A 158 -6.38 -8.60 -2.11
N LEU A 159 -5.86 -7.38 -2.08
CA LEU A 159 -6.63 -6.14 -2.04
C LEU A 159 -6.23 -5.24 -3.22
N LEU A 160 -7.23 -4.76 -3.96
CA LEU A 160 -7.03 -3.84 -5.07
C LEU A 160 -6.68 -2.45 -4.55
N LEU A 161 -5.63 -1.83 -5.08
CA LEU A 161 -5.22 -0.45 -4.74
C LEU A 161 -5.62 0.56 -5.81
N SER A 162 -5.53 0.18 -7.08
CA SER A 162 -5.97 1.01 -8.21
C SER A 162 -6.47 0.16 -9.38
N GLY A 163 -7.22 0.81 -10.28
CA GLY A 163 -7.80 0.17 -11.46
C GLY A 163 -9.16 -0.47 -11.20
N ARG A 164 -9.57 -1.37 -12.09
CA ARG A 164 -10.84 -2.10 -11.99
C ARG A 164 -10.68 -3.52 -12.51
N ILE A 165 -11.25 -4.47 -11.78
CA ILE A 165 -11.26 -5.88 -12.15
C ILE A 165 -12.68 -6.31 -12.45
N ARG A 166 -12.88 -7.01 -13.58
CA ARG A 166 -14.15 -7.67 -13.91
C ARG A 166 -14.12 -9.11 -13.38
N VAL A 167 -15.24 -9.54 -12.81
CA VAL A 167 -15.43 -10.90 -12.30
C VAL A 167 -16.44 -11.62 -13.19
N CYS A 168 -16.07 -12.81 -13.67
CA CYS A 168 -16.92 -13.65 -14.50
C CYS A 168 -17.01 -15.08 -13.95
N GLN A 169 -18.14 -15.76 -14.14
CA GLN A 169 -18.34 -17.18 -13.81
C GLN A 169 -18.96 -17.85 -15.03
N ASP A 170 -18.41 -18.97 -15.48
CA ASP A 170 -18.88 -19.67 -16.68
C ASP A 170 -19.04 -18.72 -17.91
N GLY A 171 -18.14 -17.73 -18.03
CA GLY A 171 -18.16 -16.71 -19.09
C GLY A 171 -19.17 -15.57 -18.91
N GLN A 172 -20.05 -15.63 -17.90
CA GLN A 172 -21.01 -14.58 -17.60
C GLN A 172 -20.42 -13.54 -16.66
N PHE A 173 -20.61 -12.25 -16.97
CA PHE A 173 -20.19 -11.16 -16.11
C PHE A 173 -21.03 -11.08 -14.82
N LEU A 174 -20.36 -11.04 -13.65
CA LEU A 174 -21.00 -10.90 -12.35
C LEU A 174 -20.98 -9.46 -11.87
N HIS A 175 -19.79 -8.90 -11.62
CA HIS A 175 -19.61 -7.56 -11.08
C HIS A 175 -18.19 -7.05 -11.27
N TYR A 176 -18.00 -5.76 -11.03
CA TYR A 176 -16.69 -5.14 -10.95
C TYR A 176 -16.20 -5.09 -9.50
N VAL A 177 -14.89 -5.27 -9.32
CA VAL A 177 -14.19 -4.96 -8.09
C VAL A 177 -13.45 -3.65 -8.25
N PHE A 178 -13.65 -2.75 -7.29
CA PHE A 178 -13.12 -1.39 -7.28
C PHE A 178 -11.95 -1.22 -6.29
N PRO A 179 -11.17 -0.13 -6.39
CA PRO A 179 -10.08 0.13 -5.45
C PRO A 179 -10.52 0.06 -3.99
N TYR A 180 -9.65 -0.47 -3.13
CA TYR A 180 -9.86 -0.74 -1.71
C TYR A 180 -10.90 -1.82 -1.40
N GLN A 181 -11.20 -2.68 -2.37
CA GLN A 181 -11.97 -3.91 -2.16
C GLN A 181 -11.07 -5.14 -2.31
N PHE A 182 -11.45 -6.22 -1.63
CA PHE A 182 -10.72 -7.48 -1.74
C PHE A 182 -11.03 -8.13 -3.08
N LEU A 183 -10.04 -8.81 -3.66
CA LEU A 183 -10.24 -9.56 -4.90
C LEU A 183 -10.89 -10.92 -4.60
N ASP A 184 -10.43 -11.58 -3.54
CA ASP A 184 -10.62 -13.00 -3.26
C ASP A 184 -11.16 -13.25 -1.85
N SER A 185 -11.92 -12.29 -1.30
CA SER A 185 -12.54 -12.41 0.03
C SER A 185 -13.56 -13.56 0.14
N PRO A 186 -14.44 -13.86 -0.84
CA PRO A 186 -15.32 -15.03 -0.74
C PRO A 186 -14.52 -16.34 -0.78
N GLU A 187 -13.53 -16.43 -1.67
CA GLU A 187 -12.67 -17.60 -1.82
C GLU A 187 -11.87 -17.87 -0.55
N TRP A 188 -11.33 -16.82 0.06
CA TRP A 188 -10.59 -16.90 1.31
C TRP A 188 -11.42 -17.52 2.45
N GLU A 189 -12.65 -17.04 2.62
CA GLU A 189 -13.56 -17.43 3.70
C GLU A 189 -14.21 -18.80 3.43
N SER A 190 -14.32 -19.20 2.16
CA SER A 190 -14.92 -20.48 1.76
C SER A 190 -14.12 -21.70 2.19
N LEU A 191 -12.79 -21.56 2.32
CA LEU A 191 -11.88 -22.65 2.62
C LEU A 191 -11.42 -22.65 4.07
N ARG A 192 -11.34 -23.84 4.66
CA ARG A 192 -10.63 -24.02 5.93
C ARG A 192 -9.12 -23.80 5.74
N PRO A 193 -8.36 -23.46 6.80
CA PRO A 193 -6.92 -23.22 6.68
C PRO A 193 -6.09 -24.41 6.15
N SER A 194 -6.58 -25.64 6.33
CA SER A 194 -5.94 -26.88 5.87
C SER A 194 -6.46 -27.41 4.53
N GLU A 195 -7.44 -26.74 3.94
CA GLU A 195 -8.12 -27.18 2.74
C GLU A 195 -7.55 -26.46 1.52
N GLU A 196 -7.41 -27.20 0.42
CA GLU A 196 -7.00 -26.67 -0.86
C GLU A 196 -8.23 -26.55 -1.74
N GLY A 197 -8.31 -25.46 -2.50
CA GLY A 197 -9.39 -25.21 -3.44
C GLY A 197 -8.92 -24.31 -4.57
N THR A 198 -9.73 -24.23 -5.61
CA THR A 198 -9.49 -23.37 -6.76
C THR A 198 -10.54 -22.27 -6.83
N PHE A 199 -10.18 -21.17 -7.48
CA PHE A 199 -11.09 -20.07 -7.74
C PHE A 199 -12.31 -20.57 -8.53
N GLN A 200 -13.50 -20.17 -8.12
CA GLN A 200 -14.77 -20.51 -8.79
C GLN A 200 -15.19 -19.45 -9.81
N VAL A 201 -14.40 -18.38 -9.94
CA VAL A 201 -14.64 -17.27 -10.85
C VAL A 201 -13.33 -16.87 -11.52
N THR A 202 -13.44 -16.29 -12.71
CA THR A 202 -12.33 -15.68 -13.43
C THR A 202 -12.31 -14.18 -13.13
N LEU A 203 -11.15 -13.68 -12.69
CA LEU A 203 -10.92 -12.26 -12.43
C LEU A 203 -9.98 -11.70 -13.48
N THR A 204 -10.44 -10.72 -14.25
CA THR A 204 -9.67 -10.10 -15.35
C THR A 204 -9.55 -8.61 -15.12
N ALA A 205 -8.36 -8.05 -15.33
CA ALA A 205 -8.14 -6.61 -15.29
C ALA A 205 -8.85 -5.92 -16.44
N GLU A 206 -9.79 -5.01 -16.16
CA GLU A 206 -10.41 -4.16 -17.20
C GLU A 206 -9.55 -2.94 -17.50
N THR A 207 -8.77 -2.48 -16.52
CA THR A 207 -7.77 -1.41 -16.68
C THR A 207 -6.44 -1.89 -16.12
N ASP A 208 -5.37 -1.11 -16.32
CA ASP A 208 -4.15 -1.35 -15.56
C ASP A 208 -4.46 -1.21 -14.06
N CYS A 209 -4.08 -2.23 -13.29
CA CYS A 209 -4.40 -2.37 -11.89
C CYS A 209 -3.13 -2.50 -11.05
N SER A 210 -3.23 -2.08 -9.79
CA SER A 210 -2.24 -2.35 -8.76
C SER A 210 -2.92 -2.99 -7.56
N PHE A 211 -2.28 -3.97 -6.92
CA PHE A 211 -2.84 -4.69 -5.80
C PHE A 211 -1.75 -5.19 -4.86
N ILE A 212 -2.15 -5.49 -3.62
CA ILE A 212 -1.27 -6.11 -2.62
C ILE A 212 -1.79 -7.50 -2.27
N THR A 213 -0.89 -8.36 -1.81
CA THR A 213 -1.17 -9.77 -1.57
C THR A 213 -0.56 -10.24 -0.26
N TRP A 214 -1.37 -10.91 0.55
CA TRP A 214 -0.94 -11.63 1.74
C TRP A 214 -0.95 -13.14 1.45
N PRO A 215 0.20 -13.81 1.52
CA PRO A 215 0.25 -15.26 1.41
C PRO A 215 -0.55 -15.92 2.54
N ARG A 216 -1.41 -16.90 2.21
CA ARG A 216 -2.37 -17.51 3.15
C ARG A 216 -1.74 -18.02 4.44
N LYS A 217 -0.65 -18.77 4.32
CA LYS A 217 0.09 -19.31 5.48
C LYS A 217 0.63 -18.22 6.39
N LYS A 218 1.22 -17.16 5.83
CA LYS A 218 1.78 -16.04 6.60
C LYS A 218 0.68 -15.23 7.29
N LEU A 219 -0.40 -14.94 6.56
CA LEU A 219 -1.53 -14.20 7.09
C LEU A 219 -2.17 -14.95 8.26
N TYR A 220 -2.50 -16.24 8.12
CA TYR A 220 -3.06 -17.02 9.22
C TYR A 220 -2.15 -17.06 10.46
N LEU A 221 -0.84 -17.13 10.29
CA LEU A 221 0.09 -17.05 11.43
C LEU A 221 0.00 -15.69 12.13
N LEU A 222 -0.13 -14.58 11.38
CA LEU A 222 -0.33 -13.25 11.95
C LEU A 222 -1.67 -13.14 12.69
N LEU A 223 -2.77 -13.60 12.07
CA LEU A 223 -4.11 -13.57 12.68
C LEU A 223 -4.16 -14.44 13.95
N ARG A 224 -3.43 -15.56 14.00
CA ARG A 224 -3.31 -16.38 15.21
C ARG A 224 -2.48 -15.71 16.30
N LYS A 225 -1.47 -14.93 15.92
CA LYS A 225 -0.56 -14.24 16.85
C LYS A 225 -1.24 -13.03 17.50
N ASP A 226 -1.98 -12.23 16.72
CA ASP A 226 -2.59 -10.99 17.19
C ASP A 226 -4.12 -10.99 16.99
N ARG A 227 -4.86 -11.03 18.12
CA ARG A 227 -6.33 -11.04 18.13
C ARG A 227 -6.94 -9.73 17.62
N TYR A 228 -6.24 -8.61 17.74
CA TYR A 228 -6.72 -7.33 17.24
C TYR A 228 -6.69 -7.32 15.71
N ILE A 229 -5.58 -7.75 15.10
CA ILE A 229 -5.46 -7.89 13.64
C ILE A 229 -6.48 -8.91 13.12
N ALA A 230 -6.66 -10.03 13.82
CA ALA A 230 -7.68 -11.02 13.47
C ALA A 230 -9.09 -10.41 13.36
N ARG A 231 -9.53 -9.68 14.38
CA ARG A 231 -10.84 -9.02 14.38
C ARG A 231 -10.96 -7.96 13.28
N LEU A 232 -9.89 -7.21 13.03
CA LEU A 232 -9.86 -6.21 11.99
C LEU A 232 -10.08 -6.84 10.60
N PHE A 233 -9.34 -7.92 10.29
CA PHE A 233 -9.52 -8.66 9.04
C PHE A 233 -10.90 -9.30 8.94
N SER A 234 -11.41 -9.93 10.01
CA SER A 234 -12.78 -10.50 10.00
C SER A 234 -13.84 -9.43 9.72
N SER A 235 -13.69 -8.22 10.27
CA SER A 235 -14.61 -7.11 10.01
C SER A 235 -14.51 -6.63 8.56
N HIS A 236 -13.30 -6.50 8.02
CA HIS A 236 -13.09 -6.06 6.64
C HIS A 236 -13.59 -7.07 5.62
N LEU A 237 -13.28 -8.36 5.82
CA LEU A 237 -13.75 -9.44 4.97
C LEU A 237 -15.27 -9.56 5.02
N GLY A 238 -15.88 -9.51 6.21
CA GLY A 238 -17.33 -9.55 6.36
C GLY A 238 -18.03 -8.39 5.66
N TYR A 239 -17.49 -7.16 5.79
CA TYR A 239 -18.00 -5.99 5.07
C TYR A 239 -17.92 -6.18 3.55
N ASP A 240 -16.75 -6.55 3.03
CA ASP A 240 -16.51 -6.71 1.60
C ASP A 240 -17.39 -7.82 0.98
N ILE A 241 -17.49 -8.98 1.65
CA ILE A 241 -18.38 -10.07 1.23
C ILE A 241 -19.83 -9.61 1.22
N SER A 242 -20.27 -8.87 2.24
CA SER A 242 -21.65 -8.38 2.30
C SER A 242 -21.96 -7.43 1.14
N GLU A 243 -21.06 -6.49 0.82
CA GLU A 243 -21.21 -5.57 -0.31
C GLU A 243 -21.30 -6.32 -1.64
N LYS A 244 -20.44 -7.32 -1.86
CA LYS A 244 -20.49 -8.17 -3.06
C LYS A 244 -21.81 -8.93 -3.17
N LEU A 245 -22.29 -9.52 -2.07
CA LEU A 245 -23.57 -10.23 -2.05
C LEU A 245 -24.75 -9.30 -2.31
N TYR A 246 -24.77 -8.10 -1.73
CA TYR A 246 -25.82 -7.11 -1.98
C TYR A 246 -25.82 -6.64 -3.43
N SER A 247 -24.64 -6.39 -4.02
CA SER A 247 -24.48 -6.01 -5.43
C SER A 247 -25.03 -7.08 -6.38
N LEU A 248 -24.74 -8.37 -6.11
CA LEU A 248 -25.30 -9.48 -6.90
C LEU A 248 -26.81 -9.59 -6.76
N ASN A 249 -27.34 -9.43 -5.55
CA ASN A 249 -28.78 -9.48 -5.29
C ASN A 249 -29.53 -8.34 -5.98
N GLU A 250 -28.97 -7.13 -6.01
CA GLU A 250 -29.56 -5.99 -6.72
C GLU A 250 -29.65 -6.25 -8.24
N LYS A 251 -28.64 -6.88 -8.84
CA LYS A 251 -28.68 -7.29 -10.25
C LYS A 251 -29.76 -8.35 -10.53
N LEU A 252 -29.91 -9.33 -9.64
CA LEU A 252 -31.01 -10.30 -9.76
C LEU A 252 -32.38 -9.66 -9.59
N PHE A 253 -32.51 -8.70 -8.67
CA PHE A 253 -33.74 -7.94 -8.52
C PHE A 253 -34.08 -7.16 -9.78
N ALA A 254 -33.09 -6.50 -10.41
CA ALA A 254 -33.29 -5.79 -11.66
C ALA A 254 -33.71 -6.72 -12.81
N LYS A 255 -33.16 -7.93 -12.87
CA LYS A 255 -33.43 -8.91 -13.95
C LYS A 255 -34.74 -9.68 -13.77
N PHE A 256 -35.09 -10.05 -12.53
CA PHE A 256 -36.20 -10.97 -12.23
C PHE A 256 -37.27 -10.38 -11.31
N GLY A 257 -37.10 -9.16 -10.78
CA GLY A 257 -38.00 -8.56 -9.80
C GLY A 257 -38.00 -9.24 -8.42
N LEU A 258 -37.06 -10.16 -8.19
CA LEU A 258 -36.97 -10.99 -6.99
C LEU A 258 -35.85 -10.48 -6.09
N ARG A 259 -36.18 -10.16 -4.83
CA ARG A 259 -35.20 -9.75 -3.82
C ARG A 259 -34.95 -10.94 -2.90
N PHE A 260 -33.79 -11.57 -3.01
CA PHE A 260 -33.45 -12.70 -2.17
C PHE A 260 -33.11 -12.22 -0.76
N ASP A 261 -33.62 -12.90 0.26
CA ASP A 261 -33.09 -12.74 1.62
C ASP A 261 -31.76 -13.49 1.68
N ILE A 262 -30.66 -12.74 1.76
CA ILE A 262 -29.29 -13.27 1.78
C ILE A 262 -29.02 -14.19 2.99
N ARG A 263 -29.92 -14.21 3.99
CA ARG A 263 -29.83 -15.10 5.16
C ARG A 263 -30.39 -16.49 4.88
N LEU A 264 -31.16 -16.66 3.81
CA LEU A 264 -31.70 -17.95 3.38
C LEU A 264 -30.69 -18.66 2.46
N PRO A 265 -30.68 -20.01 2.43
CA PRO A 265 -29.87 -20.75 1.47
C PRO A 265 -30.09 -20.26 0.05
N SER A 266 -28.99 -19.95 -0.63
CA SER A 266 -28.96 -19.49 -2.02
C SER A 266 -29.74 -20.44 -2.94
N LEU A 267 -30.69 -19.90 -3.70
CA LEU A 267 -31.33 -20.58 -4.83
C LEU A 267 -30.66 -20.22 -6.17
N TYR A 268 -29.44 -19.65 -6.16
CA TYR A 268 -28.75 -19.20 -7.37
C TYR A 268 -28.58 -20.34 -8.39
N HIS A 269 -28.39 -21.59 -7.95
CA HIS A 269 -28.30 -22.75 -8.83
C HIS A 269 -29.64 -23.19 -9.47
N VAL A 270 -30.78 -22.70 -8.97
CA VAL A 270 -32.12 -23.06 -9.46
C VAL A 270 -32.57 -22.12 -10.58
N LEU A 271 -32.02 -20.90 -10.61
CA LEU A 271 -32.17 -20.00 -11.75
C LEU A 271 -31.20 -20.46 -12.84
N GLY A 272 -31.61 -21.47 -13.63
CA GLY A 272 -30.85 -21.92 -14.79
C GLY A 272 -30.50 -20.77 -15.74
N PRO A 273 -29.48 -20.93 -16.60
CA PRO A 273 -29.02 -19.87 -17.50
C PRO A 273 -30.20 -19.44 -18.38
N ALA A 274 -30.73 -18.24 -18.13
CA ALA A 274 -31.78 -17.68 -18.94
C ALA A 274 -31.19 -17.35 -20.31
N SER A 275 -31.54 -18.14 -21.32
CA SER A 275 -31.42 -17.75 -22.73
C SER A 275 -32.25 -16.50 -22.94
N SER A 276 -31.63 -15.33 -22.90
CA SER A 276 -32.27 -14.05 -23.21
C SER A 276 -31.41 -13.31 -24.23
N GLU A 277 -31.90 -13.27 -25.47
CA GLU A 277 -31.51 -12.29 -26.49
C GLU A 277 -31.57 -10.89 -25.87
N GLY A 278 -30.42 -10.26 -25.68
CA GLY A 278 -30.29 -8.97 -25.01
C GLY A 278 -28.93 -8.86 -24.34
N GLU A 279 -27.93 -8.44 -25.14
CA GLU A 279 -26.58 -8.01 -24.73
C GLU A 279 -26.00 -8.81 -23.56
N SER A 280 -25.62 -10.06 -23.82
CA SER A 280 -24.60 -10.72 -23.01
C SER A 280 -23.29 -9.95 -23.21
N GLU A 281 -22.82 -9.24 -22.18
CA GLU A 281 -21.41 -8.85 -22.11
C GLU A 281 -20.59 -10.13 -21.86
N ASP A 282 -20.48 -10.97 -22.90
CA ASP A 282 -19.74 -12.22 -22.85
C ASP A 282 -18.28 -11.90 -22.48
N CYS A 283 -17.78 -12.60 -21.45
CA CYS A 283 -16.37 -12.54 -21.12
C CYS A 283 -15.62 -13.44 -22.12
N GLU A 284 -15.16 -12.90 -23.24
CA GLU A 284 -14.33 -13.66 -24.19
C GLU A 284 -13.06 -14.17 -23.47
N GLU A 285 -12.90 -15.49 -23.43
CA GLU A 285 -11.74 -16.18 -22.84
C GLU A 285 -10.54 -16.06 -23.80
N LEU A 286 -9.77 -14.96 -23.70
CA LEU A 286 -8.60 -14.74 -24.55
C LEU A 286 -7.40 -15.55 -24.05
N LEU A 287 -7.10 -16.66 -24.74
CA LEU A 287 -5.86 -17.42 -24.57
C LEU A 287 -4.66 -16.62 -25.10
N PRO A 288 -3.46 -16.68 -24.45
CA PRO A 288 -2.29 -15.96 -24.93
C PRO A 288 -1.79 -16.57 -26.24
N ALA A 289 -1.90 -15.80 -27.33
CA ALA A 289 -1.38 -16.17 -28.63
C ALA A 289 0.16 -16.25 -28.60
N SER A 290 0.68 -17.47 -28.82
CA SER A 290 2.07 -17.72 -29.14
C SER A 290 2.46 -17.00 -30.44
N GLY A 291 3.39 -16.07 -30.35
CA GLY A 291 3.85 -15.26 -31.47
C GLY A 291 4.60 -16.05 -32.54
N GLN A 292 4.14 -15.95 -33.78
CA GLN A 292 4.98 -15.94 -34.97
C GLN A 292 4.51 -14.79 -35.87
N GLY A 293 5.46 -13.93 -36.23
CA GLY A 293 5.19 -12.61 -36.76
C GLY A 293 4.77 -12.56 -38.22
N SER A 294 4.21 -11.41 -38.60
CA SER A 294 4.62 -10.69 -39.80
C SER A 294 4.09 -9.26 -39.73
N VAL A 295 4.97 -8.34 -40.10
CA VAL A 295 4.78 -6.89 -40.17
C VAL A 295 3.72 -6.56 -41.22
N SER A 296 2.73 -5.74 -40.85
CA SER A 296 1.96 -4.89 -41.78
C SER A 296 1.27 -3.77 -41.01
N GLU A 297 1.69 -2.53 -41.28
CA GLU A 297 1.18 -1.27 -40.74
C GLU A 297 -0.08 -0.84 -41.51
N PRO A 298 -1.19 -0.43 -40.83
CA PRO A 298 -2.31 0.26 -41.48
C PRO A 298 -2.27 1.79 -41.25
N PRO A 299 -2.83 2.59 -42.19
CA PRO A 299 -2.61 4.04 -42.29
C PRO A 299 -3.34 4.88 -41.22
N PRO A 300 -2.93 6.16 -41.00
CA PRO A 300 -3.38 6.98 -39.88
C PRO A 300 -4.85 7.42 -39.99
N GLN A 301 -5.61 7.24 -38.90
CA GLN A 301 -6.96 7.77 -38.73
C GLN A 301 -6.93 9.23 -38.23
N PRO A 302 -7.89 10.09 -38.65
CA PRO A 302 -7.98 11.49 -38.23
C PRO A 302 -8.46 11.65 -36.76
N PRO A 303 -8.14 12.79 -36.10
CA PRO A 303 -8.36 12.96 -34.66
C PRO A 303 -9.84 13.09 -34.28
N PRO A 304 -10.24 12.62 -33.08
CA PRO A 304 -11.61 12.70 -32.59
C PRO A 304 -12.00 14.14 -32.15
N PRO A 305 -13.30 14.51 -32.23
CA PRO A 305 -13.78 15.84 -31.84
C PRO A 305 -13.80 16.04 -30.31
N PRO A 306 -13.79 17.31 -29.83
CA PRO A 306 -13.70 17.64 -28.40
C PRO A 306 -14.99 17.31 -27.63
N PRO A 307 -14.89 17.05 -26.30
CA PRO A 307 -16.02 16.63 -25.47
C PRO A 307 -17.01 17.78 -25.20
N PRO A 308 -18.32 17.49 -25.08
CA PRO A 308 -19.32 18.50 -24.74
C PRO A 308 -19.25 18.92 -23.27
N ALA A 309 -19.51 20.21 -23.03
CA ALA A 309 -19.49 20.86 -21.71
C ALA A 309 -20.53 20.29 -20.72
N PRO A 310 -20.25 20.32 -19.40
CA PRO A 310 -21.13 19.75 -18.37
C PRO A 310 -22.42 20.57 -18.21
N ARG A 311 -23.57 19.90 -18.26
CA ARG A 311 -24.87 20.49 -17.92
C ARG A 311 -25.07 20.53 -16.39
N PRO A 312 -25.68 21.59 -15.83
CA PRO A 312 -25.92 21.70 -14.39
C PRO A 312 -27.03 20.75 -13.91
N ARG A 313 -26.82 20.14 -12.74
CA ARG A 313 -27.80 19.30 -12.04
C ARG A 313 -29.01 20.15 -11.62
N VAL A 314 -30.20 19.72 -12.02
CA VAL A 314 -31.48 20.24 -11.50
C VAL A 314 -31.73 19.62 -10.12
N SER A 315 -31.94 20.48 -9.13
CA SER A 315 -32.36 20.14 -7.77
C SER A 315 -33.83 19.70 -7.74
N ARG A 316 -34.10 18.61 -7.01
CA ARG A 316 -35.45 18.04 -6.79
C ARG A 316 -36.18 18.87 -5.72
N PRO A 317 -37.48 19.19 -5.89
CA PRO A 317 -38.21 20.00 -4.92
C PRO A 317 -38.71 19.16 -3.75
N ASP A 318 -38.71 19.82 -2.58
CA ASP A 318 -39.26 19.35 -1.32
C ASP A 318 -40.76 19.05 -1.43
N SER A 319 -41.21 18.05 -0.67
CA SER A 319 -42.62 17.87 -0.34
C SER A 319 -42.72 17.53 1.14
N GLU A 320 -42.84 18.60 1.93
CA GLU A 320 -43.58 18.58 3.18
C GLU A 320 -45.07 18.43 2.87
N LEU A 321 -45.75 17.43 3.44
CA LEU A 321 -46.85 17.62 4.38
C LEU A 321 -47.48 16.28 4.79
N LEU A 322 -47.86 16.23 6.07
CA LEU A 322 -48.87 15.37 6.71
C LEU A 322 -48.47 13.89 6.86
N GLY A 323 -48.40 13.32 8.06
CA GLY A 323 -49.03 13.69 9.32
C GLY A 323 -49.64 12.43 9.91
N GLU A 324 -49.35 12.18 11.19
CA GLU A 324 -50.13 11.32 12.10
C GLU A 324 -50.03 9.80 11.85
N ASP A 325 -49.30 9.08 12.72
CA ASP A 325 -49.89 8.52 13.93
C ASP A 325 -48.95 7.60 14.74
N SER A 326 -49.11 7.71 16.07
CA SER A 326 -48.93 6.64 17.08
C SER A 326 -47.50 6.12 17.36
N THR A 327 -46.80 6.71 18.33
CA THR A 327 -46.73 6.31 19.76
C THR A 327 -45.92 5.04 20.06
N SER A 328 -44.75 5.27 20.68
CA SER A 328 -44.21 4.59 21.87
C SER A 328 -44.54 3.12 22.11
N LEU A 329 -43.50 2.29 22.25
CA LEU A 329 -43.36 1.38 23.40
C LEU A 329 -41.89 0.98 23.57
N VAL A 330 -41.30 1.48 24.66
CA VAL A 330 -40.14 0.90 25.34
C VAL A 330 -40.69 -0.04 26.41
N LEU A 331 -40.25 -1.30 26.40
CA LEU A 331 -39.98 -2.20 27.55
C LEU A 331 -39.60 -3.56 26.91
N GLU A 332 -38.39 -4.07 27.12
CA GLU A 332 -38.12 -5.04 28.20
C GLU A 332 -39.21 -6.12 28.30
N ASP A 333 -38.97 -7.26 27.63
CA ASP A 333 -39.28 -8.60 28.12
C ASP A 333 -39.14 -9.61 26.98
N PHE A 334 -37.97 -10.25 26.88
CA PHE A 334 -37.84 -11.66 26.49
C PHE A 334 -36.55 -12.19 27.13
N ALA A 335 -36.50 -12.14 28.46
CA ALA A 335 -35.83 -13.17 29.23
C ALA A 335 -36.78 -14.38 29.29
N GLU A 336 -36.19 -15.58 29.25
CA GLU A 336 -36.81 -16.88 29.52
C GLU A 336 -37.60 -17.55 28.37
N LEU A 337 -36.86 -18.29 27.55
CA LEU A 337 -37.31 -19.61 27.09
C LEU A 337 -36.17 -20.63 27.23
N PRO A 338 -36.36 -21.72 27.99
CA PRO A 338 -35.34 -22.74 28.25
C PRO A 338 -35.35 -23.86 27.19
N GLY A 339 -34.16 -24.36 26.84
CA GLY A 339 -33.95 -25.49 25.92
C GLY A 339 -33.49 -25.00 24.54
N SER A 340 -32.27 -25.24 24.08
CA SER A 340 -31.59 -26.52 23.94
C SER A 340 -30.09 -26.35 24.19
N PHE A 341 -29.62 -26.99 25.25
CA PHE A 341 -28.21 -27.14 25.59
C PHE A 341 -27.67 -28.30 24.74
N MET A 342 -26.94 -28.01 23.66
CA MET A 342 -26.17 -29.06 22.98
C MET A 342 -24.94 -29.40 23.82
N ASP A 343 -24.92 -30.65 24.27
CA ASP A 343 -23.88 -31.27 25.06
C ASP A 343 -22.49 -31.12 24.43
N TYR A 344 -21.57 -30.53 25.21
CA TYR A 344 -20.14 -30.74 25.02
C TYR A 344 -19.82 -32.17 25.45
N VAL A 345 -19.75 -33.07 24.47
CA VAL A 345 -19.23 -34.42 24.69
C VAL A 345 -17.72 -34.35 24.89
N SER A 346 -17.34 -34.39 26.17
CA SER A 346 -16.23 -35.13 26.77
C SER A 346 -14.86 -35.07 26.08
N GLU A 347 -14.01 -34.16 26.54
CA GLU A 347 -12.54 -34.32 26.48
C GLU A 347 -12.13 -35.51 27.35
N GLY A 348 -11.79 -36.64 26.72
CA GLY A 348 -11.38 -37.82 27.47
C GLY A 348 -11.03 -39.05 26.64
N GLU A 349 -10.45 -38.90 25.44
CA GLU A 349 -9.96 -40.06 24.67
C GLU A 349 -8.89 -39.67 23.62
N TYR A 350 -7.79 -39.05 24.07
CA TYR A 350 -6.57 -38.89 23.26
C TYR A 350 -5.28 -39.22 24.01
N MET A 351 -5.37 -40.18 24.94
CA MET A 351 -4.20 -40.94 25.40
C MET A 351 -4.55 -42.42 25.53
N LYS A 352 -4.39 -43.13 24.42
CA LYS A 352 -3.97 -44.53 24.38
C LYS A 352 -3.30 -44.83 23.05
#